data_AF-A0A839P9K2-F1
#
_entry.id   AF-A0A839P9K2-F1
#
_cell.length_a   1.000
_cell.length_b   1.000
_cell.length_c   1.000
_cell.angle_alpha   90.00
_cell.angle_beta   90.00
_cell.angle_gamma   90.00
#
_symmetry.space_group_name_H-M   'P 1'
#
loop_
_entity.id
_entity.type
_entity.pdbx_description
1 polymer ?
#
loop_
_entity_poly.entity_id
_entity_poly.type
_entity_poly.pdbx_seq_one_letter_code
_entity_poly.pdbx_strand_id
1 'polypeptide(L)'
;TIALRMAGDEAAPSGTFHCVNDGATTWCDFARAIVAGAAKRGGRSVPVEGIPTSAYPTPARRPANSRLSTQSLTDAYGIAPRSWEAALDDILDRLVGPVRSH
;
A
#
# COMPACT_ATOMS: atom_id res chain seq x y z
N THR A 1 5.96 -10.34 18.48
CA THR A 1 5.31 -10.58 17.17
C THR A 1 4.03 -11.37 17.39
N ILE A 2 3.10 -11.40 16.42
CA ILE A 2 1.85 -12.19 16.52
C ILE A 2 2.14 -13.64 16.92
N ALA A 3 3.12 -14.27 16.27
CA ALA A 3 3.54 -15.65 16.56
C ALA A 3 3.99 -15.86 18.02
N LEU A 4 4.72 -14.90 18.61
CA LEU A 4 5.15 -14.99 20.01
C LEU A 4 3.96 -14.85 20.98
N ARG A 5 2.96 -14.01 20.65
CA ARG A 5 1.72 -13.91 21.44
C ARG A 5 0.94 -15.22 21.38
N MET A 6 0.77 -15.79 20.19
CA MET A 6 0.07 -17.07 20.01
C MET A 6 0.77 -18.24 20.72
N ALA A 7 2.10 -18.23 20.79
CA ALA A 7 2.87 -19.28 21.46
C ALA A 7 2.87 -19.16 22.99
N GLY A 8 2.64 -17.95 23.53
CA GLY A 8 2.74 -17.66 24.97
C GLY A 8 1.40 -17.42 25.68
N ASP A 9 0.30 -17.34 24.93
CA ASP A 9 -1.05 -17.06 25.44
C ASP A 9 -2.08 -17.90 24.67
N GLU A 10 -2.69 -18.88 25.35
CA GLU A 10 -3.75 -19.72 24.77
C GLU A 10 -5.00 -18.91 24.38
N ALA A 11 -5.20 -17.73 24.98
CA ALA A 11 -6.31 -16.83 24.66
C ALA A 11 -5.98 -15.85 23.52
N ALA A 12 -4.80 -15.95 22.90
CA ALA A 12 -4.41 -15.07 21.80
C ALA A 12 -5.44 -15.12 20.65
N PRO A 13 -5.92 -13.97 20.12
CA PRO A 13 -6.96 -13.95 19.10
C PRO A 13 -6.54 -14.69 17.82
N SER A 14 -7.26 -15.73 17.42
CA SER A 14 -6.98 -16.49 16.19
C SER A 14 -8.05 -16.22 15.12
N GLY A 15 -7.68 -16.45 13.85
CA GLY A 15 -8.60 -16.29 12.71
C GLY A 15 -7.97 -15.56 11.52
N THR A 16 -8.83 -15.05 10.64
CA THR A 16 -8.42 -14.34 9.42
C THR A 16 -8.41 -12.83 9.67
N PHE A 17 -7.29 -12.19 9.35
CA PHE A 17 -7.10 -10.75 9.46
C PHE A 17 -6.72 -10.16 8.10
N HIS A 18 -7.20 -8.96 7.78
CA HIS A 18 -6.66 -8.20 6.66
C HIS A 18 -5.40 -7.48 7.09
N CYS A 19 -4.35 -7.59 6.28
CA CYS A 19 -3.09 -6.89 6.47
C CYS A 19 -2.73 -6.18 5.17
N VAL A 20 -3.08 -4.90 5.10
CA VAL A 20 -2.75 -3.97 4.01
C VAL A 20 -2.26 -2.67 4.62
N ASN A 21 -1.50 -1.87 3.88
CA ASN A 21 -1.17 -0.52 4.31
C ASN A 21 -2.44 0.32 4.49
N ASP A 22 -2.39 1.30 5.39
CA ASP A 22 -3.49 2.21 5.64
C ASP A 22 -3.73 3.16 4.46
N GLY A 23 -4.96 3.65 4.35
CA GLY A 23 -5.44 4.47 3.25
C GLY A 23 -5.89 3.66 2.03
N ALA A 24 -6.34 4.39 1.01
CA ALA A 24 -6.77 3.81 -0.26
C ALA A 24 -6.53 4.79 -1.40
N THR A 25 -6.27 4.26 -2.59
CA THR A 25 -6.01 5.06 -3.79
C THR A 25 -6.53 4.35 -5.04
N THR A 26 -6.51 5.04 -6.18
CA THR A 26 -6.79 4.45 -7.49
C THR A 26 -5.48 4.01 -8.16
N TRP A 27 -5.55 3.13 -9.17
CA TRP A 27 -4.36 2.78 -9.96
C TRP A 27 -3.72 4.01 -10.62
N CYS A 28 -4.53 4.95 -11.08
CA CYS A 28 -4.05 6.17 -11.71
C CYS A 28 -3.31 7.06 -10.72
N ASP A 29 -3.88 7.26 -9.52
CA ASP A 29 -3.26 8.10 -8.49
C ASP A 29 -2.02 7.45 -7.88
N PHE A 30 -2.00 6.13 -7.75
CA PHE A 30 -0.78 5.41 -7.35
C PHE A 30 0.35 5.57 -8.37
N ALA A 31 0.04 5.45 -9.67
CA ALA A 31 1.02 5.70 -10.74
C ALA A 31 1.53 7.14 -10.74
N ARG A 32 0.65 8.13 -10.54
CA ARG A 32 1.05 9.54 -10.35
C ARG A 32 1.98 9.71 -9.16
N ALA A 33 1.67 9.09 -8.02
CA ALA A 33 2.48 9.15 -6.82
C ALA A 33 3.89 8.53 -7.05
N ILE A 34 3.98 7.41 -7.75
CA ILE A 34 5.25 6.79 -8.14
C ILE A 34 6.08 7.76 -8.99
N VAL A 35 5.50 8.32 -10.05
CA VAL A 35 6.23 9.23 -10.95
C VAL A 35 6.67 10.51 -10.22
N ALA A 36 5.78 11.10 -9.43
CA ALA A 36 6.11 12.29 -8.64
C ALA A 36 7.21 12.00 -7.60
N GLY A 37 7.13 10.87 -6.91
CA GLY A 37 8.12 10.44 -5.94
C GLY A 37 9.48 10.11 -6.56
N ALA A 38 9.50 9.50 -7.74
CA ALA A 38 10.72 9.24 -8.50
C ALA A 38 11.36 10.54 -9.02
N ALA A 39 10.55 11.51 -9.46
CA ALA A 39 11.05 12.82 -9.91
C ALA A 39 11.80 13.58 -8.81
N LYS A 40 11.31 13.53 -7.56
CA LYS A 40 12.00 14.08 -6.38
C LYS A 40 13.39 13.45 -6.13
N ARG A 41 13.64 12.27 -6.68
CA ARG A 41 14.89 11.50 -6.57
C ARG A 41 15.78 11.63 -7.82
N GLY A 42 15.40 12.52 -8.75
CA GLY A 42 16.10 12.75 -10.01
C GLY A 42 15.68 11.82 -11.15
N GLY A 43 14.59 11.08 -10.98
CA GLY A 43 13.92 10.37 -12.07
C GLY A 43 13.21 11.31 -13.03
N ARG A 44 12.72 10.76 -14.15
CA ARG A 44 11.95 11.53 -15.13
C ARG A 44 10.54 11.82 -14.61
N SER A 45 10.12 13.08 -14.73
CA SER A 45 8.71 13.45 -14.59
C SER A 45 7.99 13.15 -15.91
N VAL A 46 6.96 12.30 -15.86
CA VAL A 46 6.12 11.96 -17.02
C VAL A 46 4.65 12.13 -16.65
N PRO A 47 3.80 12.70 -17.53
CA PRO A 47 2.38 12.82 -17.25
C PRO A 47 1.72 11.43 -17.18
N VAL A 48 0.79 11.26 -16.24
CA VAL A 48 -0.01 10.04 -16.07
C VAL A 48 -1.48 10.36 -16.29
N GLU A 49 -1.99 9.89 -17.43
CA GLU A 49 -3.38 10.05 -17.84
C GLU A 49 -4.20 8.82 -17.42
N GLY A 50 -5.35 9.08 -16.80
CA GLY A 50 -6.26 8.02 -16.36
C GLY A 50 -7.20 7.59 -17.49
N ILE A 51 -7.55 6.31 -17.49
CA ILE A 51 -8.57 5.76 -18.36
C ILE A 51 -9.65 5.05 -17.53
N PRO A 52 -10.91 4.98 -18.00
CA PRO A 52 -11.90 4.13 -17.36
C PRO A 52 -11.51 2.66 -17.54
N THR A 53 -11.88 1.80 -16.59
CA THR A 53 -11.60 0.35 -16.65
C THR A 53 -12.11 -0.29 -17.95
N SER A 54 -13.21 0.20 -18.51
CA SER A 54 -13.78 -0.27 -19.79
C SER A 54 -12.86 -0.04 -20.99
N ALA A 55 -11.97 0.95 -20.93
CA ALA A 55 -11.00 1.23 -21.99
C ALA A 55 -9.79 0.28 -21.97
N TYR A 56 -9.69 -0.61 -20.97
CA TYR A 56 -8.62 -1.59 -20.86
C TYR A 56 -9.16 -2.97 -20.44
N PRO A 57 -9.74 -3.74 -21.38
CA PRO A 57 -10.31 -5.05 -21.08
C PRO A 57 -9.21 -6.04 -20.72
N THR A 58 -9.24 -6.55 -19.49
CA THR A 58 -8.38 -7.65 -19.03
C THR A 58 -9.15 -8.97 -19.00
N PRO A 59 -8.50 -10.12 -19.27
CA PRO A 59 -9.17 -11.43 -19.23
C PRO A 59 -9.85 -11.75 -17.89
N ALA A 60 -9.26 -11.29 -16.78
CA ALA A 60 -9.84 -11.40 -15.45
C ALA A 60 -10.64 -10.14 -15.09
N ARG A 61 -11.85 -10.33 -14.55
CA ARG A 61 -12.68 -9.23 -14.04
C ARG A 61 -12.06 -8.67 -12.76
N ARG A 62 -11.66 -7.39 -12.79
CA ARG A 62 -11.17 -6.70 -11.60
C ARG A 62 -12.33 -6.21 -10.74
N PRO A 63 -12.28 -6.38 -9.41
CA PRO A 63 -13.28 -5.81 -8.51
C PRO A 63 -13.20 -4.29 -8.53
N ALA A 64 -14.36 -3.63 -8.50
CA ALA A 64 -14.44 -2.16 -8.49
C ALA A 64 -14.03 -1.55 -7.14
N ASN A 65 -14.16 -2.32 -6.05
CA ASN A 65 -13.72 -1.94 -4.72
C ASN A 65 -12.92 -3.09 -4.10
N SER A 66 -11.64 -2.82 -3.82
CA SER A 66 -10.72 -3.76 -3.17
C SER A 66 -10.18 -3.22 -1.85
N ARG A 67 -10.85 -2.22 -1.25
CA ARG A 67 -10.47 -1.68 0.06
C ARG A 67 -10.72 -2.73 1.13
N LEU A 68 -9.74 -2.95 2.00
CA LEU A 68 -9.82 -3.89 3.11
C LEU A 68 -9.68 -3.13 4.43
N SER A 69 -10.58 -3.38 5.38
CA SER A 69 -10.46 -2.83 6.73
C SER A 69 -9.47 -3.67 7.55
N THR A 70 -8.53 -3.00 8.23
CA THR A 70 -7.51 -3.58 9.11
C THR A 70 -7.90 -3.46 10.60
N GLN A 71 -9.15 -3.08 10.89
CA GLN A 71 -9.64 -2.88 12.25
C GLN A 71 -9.51 -4.14 13.11
N SER A 72 -9.83 -5.32 12.56
CA SER A 72 -9.71 -6.58 13.32
C SER A 72 -8.27 -6.89 13.73
N LEU A 73 -7.30 -6.55 12.87
CA LEU A 73 -5.87 -6.70 13.19
C LEU A 73 -5.44 -5.73 14.29
N THR A 74 -5.95 -4.49 14.22
CA THR A 74 -5.69 -3.45 15.20
C THR A 74 -6.27 -3.82 16.56
N ASP A 75 -7.52 -4.26 16.61
CA ASP A 75 -8.21 -4.63 17.85
C ASP A 75 -7.56 -5.86 18.51
N ALA A 76 -7.23 -6.88 17.71
CA ALA A 76 -6.67 -8.12 18.23
C ALA A 76 -5.22 -7.99 18.68
N TYR A 77 -4.40 -7.21 17.96
CA TYR A 77 -2.96 -7.23 18.13
C TYR A 77 -2.33 -5.86 18.41
N GLY A 78 -3.09 -4.78 18.35
CA GLY A 78 -2.56 -3.41 18.44
C GLY A 78 -1.69 -3.01 17.25
N ILE A 79 -1.79 -3.75 16.14
CA ILE A 79 -0.98 -3.52 14.93
C ILE A 79 -1.77 -2.61 14.00
N ALA A 80 -1.35 -1.35 13.93
CA ALA A 80 -1.81 -0.40 12.94
C ALA A 80 -0.81 -0.35 11.77
N PRO A 81 -1.20 -0.78 10.54
CA PRO A 81 -0.34 -0.66 9.37
C PRO A 81 -0.03 0.81 9.05
N ARG A 82 1.15 1.06 8.48
CA ARG A 82 1.54 2.40 8.02
C ARG A 82 0.77 2.79 6.75
N SER A 83 0.75 4.08 6.43
CA SER A 83 0.14 4.57 5.18
C SER A 83 0.83 4.02 3.93
N TRP A 84 0.08 3.83 2.85
CA TRP A 84 0.64 3.36 1.58
C TRP A 84 1.63 4.37 0.97
N GLU A 85 1.48 5.65 1.25
CA GLU A 85 2.39 6.71 0.80
C GLU A 85 3.76 6.56 1.46
N ALA A 86 3.80 6.32 2.77
CA ALA A 86 5.05 6.03 3.48
C ALA A 86 5.67 4.73 2.95
N ALA A 87 4.86 3.68 2.73
CA ALA A 87 5.27 2.44 2.05
C ALA A 87 5.97 2.69 0.72
N LEU A 88 5.35 3.51 -0.13
CA LEU A 88 5.88 3.87 -1.43
C LEU A 88 7.20 4.65 -1.31
N ASP A 89 7.29 5.62 -0.40
CA ASP A 89 8.47 6.48 -0.28
C ASP A 89 9.73 5.69 0.10
N ASP A 90 9.65 4.78 1.08
CA ASP A 90 10.79 3.91 1.44
C ASP A 90 11.21 2.99 0.28
N ILE A 91 10.24 2.49 -0.51
CA ILE A 91 10.53 1.65 -1.67
C ILE A 91 11.24 2.48 -2.74
N LEU A 92 10.81 3.72 -2.98
CA LEU A 92 11.47 4.63 -3.90
C LEU A 92 12.88 4.98 -3.41
N ASP A 93 13.08 5.20 -2.12
CA ASP A 93 14.41 5.40 -1.54
C ASP A 93 15.32 4.20 -1.78
N ARG A 94 14.78 2.99 -1.56
CA ARG A 94 15.55 1.75 -1.76
C ARG A 94 15.91 1.50 -3.22
N LEU A 95 15.02 1.84 -4.16
CA LEU A 95 15.20 1.50 -5.58
C LEU A 95 15.85 2.61 -6.41
N VAL A 96 15.64 3.87 -6.04
CA VAL A 96 16.08 5.05 -6.81
C VAL A 96 17.11 5.88 -6.03
N GLY A 97 17.13 5.78 -4.71
CA GLY A 97 17.95 6.60 -3.81
C GLY A 97 17.11 7.66 -3.09
N PRO A 98 17.70 8.34 -2.08
CA PRO A 98 16.99 9.33 -1.28
C PRO A 98 16.54 10.53 -2.11
N VAL A 99 15.54 11.26 -1.62
CA VAL A 99 15.16 12.56 -2.18
C VAL A 99 16.41 13.44 -2.27
N ARG A 100 16.61 14.06 -3.43
CA ARG A 100 17.76 14.94 -3.64
C ARG A 100 17.52 16.25 -2.91
N SER A 101 18.39 16.59 -1.97
CA SER A 101 18.48 17.94 -1.41
C SER A 101 18.91 18.90 -2.52
N HIS A 102 18.22 20.03 -2.65
CA HIS A 102 18.67 21.14 -3.50
C HIS A 102 19.91 21.81 -2.92
#